data_AF-H1VMH2-F1
#
_entry.id   AF-H1VMH2-F1
#
_cell.length_a   1.000
_cell.length_b   1.000
_cell.length_c   1.000
_cell.angle_alpha   90.00
_cell.angle_beta   90.00
_cell.angle_gamma   90.00
#
_symmetry.space_group_name_H-M   'P 1'
#
loop_
_entity.id
_entity.type
_entity.pdbx_description
1 polymer ?
#
loop_
_entity_poly.entity_id
_entity_poly.type
_entity_poly.pdbx_seq_one_letter_code
_entity_poly.pdbx_strand_id
1 'polypeptide(L)'
;MDMQMPIVDGLTSTKMIRAFERSSEHGGHSPIASHNGRTPIFAVSASLIERERDKYMDAGFDGWILKPIDFKRLNTLLLGIVEDDVRATCLYAPGKWEYGGWFNIRETKDKDGSDETTPAIEETPKETTHSTPETDEPN
;
A
#
# COMPACT_ATOMS: atom_id res chain seq x y z
N MET A 1 -2.03 -11.35 -10.81
CA MET A 1 -1.27 -10.74 -11.91
C MET A 1 0.17 -11.18 -11.82
N ASP A 2 0.70 -11.74 -12.91
CA ASP A 2 2.10 -12.14 -12.99
C ASP A 2 3.01 -10.92 -13.09
N MET A 3 4.21 -10.98 -12.49
CA MET A 3 5.19 -9.88 -12.58
C MET A 3 5.95 -9.93 -13.89
N GLN A 4 6.23 -11.13 -14.41
CA GLN A 4 6.98 -11.33 -15.65
C GLN A 4 6.00 -11.71 -16.77
N MET A 5 5.58 -10.70 -17.54
CA MET A 5 4.69 -10.88 -18.69
C MET A 5 5.34 -10.28 -19.95
N PRO A 6 5.07 -10.84 -21.14
CA PRO A 6 5.46 -10.21 -22.40
C PRO A 6 4.77 -8.87 -22.61
N ILE A 7 5.40 -7.96 -23.36
CA ILE A 7 4.87 -6.64 -23.79
C ILE A 7 4.76 -5.63 -22.65
N VAL A 8 3.98 -5.93 -21.61
CA VAL A 8 3.78 -5.07 -20.43
C VAL A 8 3.88 -5.92 -19.17
N ASP A 9 4.78 -5.54 -18.26
CA ASP A 9 4.99 -6.27 -17.00
C ASP A 9 3.83 -6.09 -16.00
N GLY A 10 3.86 -6.85 -14.90
CA GLY A 10 2.80 -6.82 -13.88
C GLY A 10 2.68 -5.51 -13.10
N LEU A 11 3.78 -4.80 -12.84
CA LEU A 11 3.74 -3.50 -12.16
C LEU A 11 3.09 -2.47 -13.06
N THR A 12 3.55 -2.40 -14.31
CA THR A 12 3.02 -1.46 -15.30
C THR A 12 1.55 -1.75 -15.61
N SER A 13 1.19 -3.02 -15.79
CA SER A 13 -0.19 -3.45 -16.00
C SER A 13 -1.09 -3.08 -14.82
N THR A 14 -0.63 -3.29 -13.59
CA THR A 14 -1.39 -2.90 -12.38
C THR A 14 -1.62 -1.40 -12.34
N LYS A 15 -0.58 -0.59 -12.59
CA LYS A 15 -0.69 0.88 -12.66
C LYS A 15 -1.69 1.33 -13.73
N MET A 16 -1.68 0.68 -14.91
CA MET A 16 -2.64 0.96 -15.98
C MET A 16 -4.07 0.65 -15.55
N ILE A 17 -4.31 -0.49 -14.89
CA ILE A 17 -5.65 -0.82 -14.34
C ILE A 17 -6.06 0.25 -13.33
N ARG A 18 -5.18 0.65 -12.40
CA ARG A 18 -5.51 1.70 -11.42
C ARG A 18 -5.79 3.06 -12.06
N ALA A 19 -5.10 3.40 -13.13
CA ALA A 19 -5.37 4.62 -13.89
C ALA A 19 -6.74 4.56 -14.58
N PHE A 20 -7.07 3.41 -15.18
CA PHE A 20 -8.38 3.18 -15.80
C PHE A 20 -9.52 3.23 -14.77
N GLU A 21 -9.37 2.60 -13.60
CA GLU A 21 -10.41 2.62 -12.54
C GLU A 21 -10.76 4.03 -12.05
N ARG A 22 -9.85 5.00 -12.20
CA ARG A 22 -10.08 6.42 -11.87
C ARG A 22 -10.62 7.25 -13.03
N SER A 23 -10.65 6.71 -14.25
CA SER A 23 -11.12 7.43 -15.42
C SER A 23 -12.65 7.51 -15.42
N SER A 24 -13.19 8.50 -16.12
CA SER A 24 -14.64 8.63 -16.33
C SER A 24 -15.24 7.50 -17.18
N GLU A 25 -14.40 6.73 -17.88
CA GLU A 25 -14.82 5.68 -18.82
C GLU A 25 -15.04 4.32 -18.14
N HIS A 26 -14.57 4.14 -16.90
CA HIS A 26 -14.62 2.87 -16.16
C HIS A 26 -16.05 2.38 -15.90
N GLY A 27 -17.02 3.28 -15.78
CA GLY A 27 -18.43 2.91 -15.57
C GLY A 27 -18.75 2.36 -14.16
N GLY A 28 -17.78 2.35 -13.26
CA GLY A 28 -17.94 1.94 -11.85
C GLY A 28 -17.55 0.49 -11.58
N HIS A 29 -17.65 0.10 -10.31
CA HIS A 29 -17.27 -1.23 -9.83
C HIS A 29 -18.49 -2.13 -9.60
N SER A 30 -18.30 -3.45 -9.73
CA SER A 30 -19.29 -4.44 -9.27
C SER A 30 -19.48 -4.33 -7.75
N PRO A 31 -20.59 -4.83 -7.17
CA PRO A 31 -20.81 -4.78 -5.72
C PRO A 31 -19.63 -5.37 -4.91
N ILE A 32 -19.03 -6.47 -5.39
CA ILE A 32 -17.88 -7.10 -4.74
C ILE A 32 -16.63 -6.23 -4.83
N ALA A 33 -16.37 -5.61 -5.99
CA ALA A 33 -15.23 -4.71 -6.16
C ALA A 33 -15.42 -3.40 -5.36
N SER A 34 -16.61 -2.81 -5.38
CA SER A 34 -16.96 -1.67 -4.53
C SER A 34 -16.81 -1.98 -3.05
N HIS A 35 -17.20 -3.19 -2.62
CA HIS A 35 -16.98 -3.65 -1.25
C HIS A 35 -15.48 -3.68 -0.89
N ASN A 36 -14.59 -3.91 -1.85
CA ASN A 36 -13.14 -3.88 -1.66
C ASN A 36 -12.53 -2.48 -1.93
N GLY A 37 -13.36 -1.45 -2.16
CA GLY A 37 -12.96 -0.12 -2.59
C GLY A 37 -12.56 -0.02 -4.07
N ARG A 38 -12.10 -1.13 -4.67
CA ARG A 38 -11.68 -1.29 -6.07
C ARG A 38 -11.56 -2.77 -6.42
N THR A 39 -11.22 -3.10 -7.67
CA THR A 39 -10.97 -4.49 -8.06
C THR A 39 -9.71 -5.02 -7.34
N PRO A 40 -9.78 -6.12 -6.56
CA PRO A 40 -8.59 -6.67 -5.92
C PRO A 40 -7.56 -7.20 -6.94
N ILE A 41 -6.31 -6.77 -6.83
CA ILE A 41 -5.20 -7.25 -7.66
C ILE A 41 -4.12 -7.87 -6.77
N PHE A 42 -3.87 -9.17 -6.97
CA PHE A 42 -2.81 -9.90 -6.30
C PHE A 42 -1.57 -10.01 -7.20
N ALA A 43 -0.38 -9.75 -6.65
CA ALA A 43 0.88 -10.08 -7.31
C ALA A 43 1.12 -11.59 -7.23
N VAL A 44 1.52 -12.21 -8.34
CA VAL A 44 1.73 -13.66 -8.44
C VAL A 44 3.05 -13.95 -9.14
N SER A 45 4.14 -14.13 -8.40
CA SER A 45 5.42 -14.54 -9.00
C SER A 45 6.30 -15.28 -7.99
N ALA A 46 7.15 -16.19 -8.48
CA ALA A 46 8.22 -16.82 -7.69
C ALA A 46 9.34 -15.82 -7.31
N SER A 47 9.44 -14.71 -8.05
CA SER A 47 10.49 -13.69 -7.87
C SER A 47 10.11 -12.54 -6.94
N LEU A 48 8.94 -12.60 -6.30
CA LEU A 48 8.53 -11.58 -5.34
C LEU A 48 9.39 -11.67 -4.07
N ILE A 49 9.90 -10.53 -3.62
CA ILE A 49 10.76 -10.46 -2.44
C ILE A 49 10.18 -9.48 -1.41
N GLU A 50 10.22 -9.86 -0.14
CA GLU A 50 9.60 -9.10 0.95
C GLU A 50 10.14 -7.66 1.06
N ARG A 51 11.44 -7.46 0.81
CA ARG A 51 12.07 -6.12 0.81
C ARG A 51 11.52 -5.15 -0.23
N GLU A 52 10.82 -5.64 -1.26
CA GLU A 52 10.16 -4.83 -2.29
C GLU A 52 8.65 -4.68 -2.05
N ARG A 53 8.14 -5.07 -0.87
CA ARG A 53 6.72 -4.94 -0.51
C ARG A 53 6.14 -3.57 -0.85
N ASP A 54 6.82 -2.50 -0.44
CA ASP A 54 6.34 -1.12 -0.62
C ASP A 54 6.17 -0.78 -2.11
N LYS A 55 7.12 -1.21 -2.94
CA LYS A 55 7.02 -1.06 -4.41
C LYS A 55 5.79 -1.76 -4.99
N TYR A 56 5.37 -2.90 -4.44
CA TYR A 56 4.15 -3.58 -4.87
C TYR A 56 2.90 -2.83 -4.39
N MET A 57 2.89 -2.35 -3.15
CA MET A 57 1.79 -1.54 -2.61
C MET A 57 1.62 -0.23 -3.39
N ASP A 58 2.73 0.46 -3.69
CA ASP A 58 2.76 1.73 -4.45
C ASP A 58 2.28 1.55 -5.89
N ALA A 59 2.53 0.40 -6.51
CA ALA A 59 1.98 0.07 -7.81
C ALA A 59 0.47 -0.16 -7.78
N GLY A 60 -0.10 -0.40 -6.59
CA GLY A 60 -1.51 -0.62 -6.37
C GLY A 60 -1.92 -2.08 -6.25
N PHE A 61 -1.00 -2.98 -5.88
CA PHE A 61 -1.37 -4.35 -5.50
C PHE A 61 -2.07 -4.36 -4.13
N ASP A 62 -3.07 -5.22 -3.96
CA ASP A 62 -3.80 -5.40 -2.70
C ASP A 62 -3.31 -6.60 -1.90
N GLY A 63 -2.62 -7.53 -2.55
CA GLY A 63 -2.04 -8.71 -1.94
C GLY A 63 -1.00 -9.39 -2.82
N TRP A 64 -0.44 -10.50 -2.33
CA TRP A 64 0.54 -11.30 -3.06
C TRP A 64 0.39 -12.79 -2.77
N ILE A 65 0.89 -13.61 -3.68
CA ILE A 65 1.05 -15.05 -3.50
C ILE A 65 2.25 -15.53 -4.32
N LEU A 66 3.09 -16.37 -3.73
CA LEU A 66 4.26 -16.92 -4.42
C LEU A 66 3.87 -18.09 -5.33
N LYS A 67 4.67 -18.30 -6.37
CA LYS A 67 4.65 -19.55 -7.14
C LYS A 67 5.67 -20.52 -6.54
N PRO A 68 5.41 -21.84 -6.52
CA PRO A 68 4.20 -22.52 -7.01
C PRO A 68 2.98 -22.22 -6.12
N ILE A 69 1.81 -22.10 -6.76
CA ILE A 69 0.58 -21.70 -6.06
C ILE A 69 0.03 -22.89 -5.25
N ASP A 70 -0.08 -22.71 -3.94
CA ASP A 70 -0.90 -23.58 -3.10
C ASP A 70 -2.39 -23.19 -3.25
N PHE A 71 -3.18 -24.08 -3.84
CA PHE A 71 -4.61 -23.86 -4.06
C PHE A 71 -5.42 -23.72 -2.76
N LYS A 72 -5.03 -24.39 -1.67
CA LYS A 72 -5.70 -24.22 -0.37
C LYS A 72 -5.49 -22.81 0.15
N ARG A 73 -4.26 -22.32 0.03
CA ARG A 73 -3.94 -20.95 0.43
C ARG A 73 -4.61 -19.93 -0.49
N LEU A 74 -4.58 -20.14 -1.81
CA LEU A 74 -5.28 -19.28 -2.76
C LEU A 74 -6.77 -19.17 -2.43
N ASN A 75 -7.45 -20.29 -2.16
CA ASN A 75 -8.86 -20.30 -1.79
C ASN A 75 -9.12 -19.44 -0.54
N THR A 76 -8.24 -19.54 0.47
CA THR A 76 -8.33 -18.72 1.68
C THR A 76 -8.18 -17.23 1.37
N LEU A 77 -7.23 -16.85 0.50
CA LEU A 77 -7.05 -15.45 0.09
C LEU A 77 -8.27 -14.92 -0.68
N LEU A 78 -8.86 -15.74 -1.55
CA LEU A 78 -10.06 -15.39 -2.32
C LEU A 78 -11.30 -15.25 -1.43
N LEU A 79 -11.45 -16.08 -0.39
CA LEU A 79 -12.49 -15.90 0.63
C LEU A 79 -12.35 -14.54 1.32
N GLY A 80 -11.12 -14.06 1.55
CA GLY A 80 -10.85 -12.71 2.08
C GLY A 80 -11.32 -11.53 1.19
N ILE A 81 -11.78 -11.80 -0.05
CA ILE A 81 -12.44 -10.79 -0.89
C ILE A 81 -13.82 -10.43 -0.33
N VAL A 82 -14.53 -11.42 0.24
CA VAL A 82 -15.89 -11.30 0.75
C VAL A 82 -15.97 -11.34 2.28
N GLU A 83 -15.09 -12.10 2.93
CA GLU A 83 -15.10 -12.30 4.39
C GLU A 83 -13.96 -11.54 5.08
N ASP A 84 -14.33 -10.58 5.94
CA ASP A 84 -13.36 -9.68 6.57
C ASP A 84 -12.52 -10.37 7.65
N ASP A 85 -13.13 -11.29 8.40
CA ASP A 85 -12.42 -12.10 9.38
C ASP A 85 -11.33 -12.94 8.70
N VAL A 86 -11.66 -13.55 7.54
CA VAL A 86 -10.67 -14.32 6.76
C VAL A 86 -9.57 -13.39 6.25
N ARG A 87 -9.91 -12.22 5.71
CA ARG A 87 -8.93 -11.23 5.26
C ARG A 87 -7.96 -10.84 6.38
N ALA A 88 -8.49 -10.58 7.59
CA ALA A 88 -7.70 -10.19 8.76
C ALA A 88 -6.69 -11.28 9.16
N THR A 89 -7.06 -12.56 9.09
CA THR A 89 -6.12 -13.68 9.33
C THR A 89 -5.05 -13.85 8.23
N CYS A 90 -5.23 -13.18 7.09
CA CYS A 90 -4.36 -13.26 5.92
C CYS A 90 -3.56 -11.98 5.68
N LEU A 91 -3.48 -11.06 6.64
CA LEU A 91 -2.68 -9.85 6.52
C LEU A 91 -1.18 -10.14 6.53
N TYR A 92 -0.44 -9.24 5.90
CA TYR A 92 1.01 -9.23 5.97
C TYR A 92 1.53 -9.19 7.42
N ALA A 93 2.47 -10.09 7.69
CA ALA A 93 3.27 -10.12 8.90
C ALA A 93 4.74 -10.38 8.52
N PRO A 94 5.69 -9.64 9.12
CA PRO A 94 7.12 -9.84 8.86
C PRO A 94 7.54 -11.29 9.09
N GLY A 95 8.29 -11.86 8.14
CA GLY A 95 8.76 -13.25 8.23
C GLY A 95 7.70 -14.32 7.94
N LYS A 96 6.56 -13.93 7.35
CA LYS A 96 5.51 -14.84 6.83
C LYS A 96 5.25 -14.64 5.34
N TRP A 97 6.25 -14.16 4.61
CA TRP A 97 6.14 -13.79 3.18
C TRP A 97 5.69 -14.96 2.30
N GLU A 98 6.18 -16.15 2.59
CA GLU A 98 5.92 -17.39 1.85
C GLU A 98 4.44 -17.81 1.84
N TYR A 99 3.68 -17.39 2.84
CA TYR A 99 2.25 -17.70 2.92
C TYR A 99 1.41 -16.84 1.96
N GLY A 100 1.94 -15.75 1.41
CA GLY A 100 1.11 -14.78 0.71
C GLY A 100 0.12 -14.10 1.66
N GLY A 101 -0.61 -13.12 1.14
CA GLY A 101 -1.54 -12.38 1.96
C GLY A 101 -2.11 -11.14 1.31
N TRP A 102 -2.79 -10.38 2.15
CA TRP A 102 -3.28 -9.04 1.87
C TRP A 102 -2.34 -8.02 2.50
N PHE A 103 -2.12 -6.90 1.84
CA PHE A 103 -1.30 -5.82 2.39
C PHE A 103 -2.05 -4.99 3.44
N ASN A 104 -3.36 -4.81 3.25
CA ASN A 104 -4.18 -3.95 4.09
C ASN A 104 -5.50 -4.63 4.48
N ILE A 105 -6.02 -4.22 5.65
CA ILE A 105 -7.43 -4.45 6.02
C ILE A 105 -8.36 -3.76 5.02
N ARG A 106 -9.62 -4.20 4.99
CA ARG A 106 -10.66 -3.43 4.32
C ARG A 106 -10.94 -2.20 5.18
N GLU A 107 -10.90 -1.02 4.58
CA GLU A 107 -11.39 0.19 5.23
C GLU A 107 -12.92 0.09 5.35
N THR A 108 -13.43 -0.10 6.56
CA THR A 108 -14.84 0.08 6.84
C THR A 108 -15.11 1.57 6.78
N LYS A 109 -15.94 2.01 5.83
CA LYS A 109 -16.55 3.35 5.93
C LYS A 109 -17.58 3.27 7.04
N ASP A 110 -17.12 3.30 8.28
CA ASP A 110 -17.97 3.67 9.39
C ASP A 110 -18.46 5.10 9.09
N LYS A 111 -19.78 5.25 9.01
CA LYS A 111 -20.40 6.56 9.01
C LYS A 111 -20.08 7.20 10.35
N ASP A 112 -19.01 7.98 10.42
CA ASP A 112 -19.00 9.12 11.33
C ASP A 112 -18.12 10.24 10.77
N GLY A 113 -18.72 11.42 10.71
CA GLY A 113 -18.03 12.63 10.35
C GLY A 113 -17.15 13.09 11.51
N SER A 114 -15.89 13.35 11.21
CA SER A 114 -15.18 14.47 11.81
C SER A 114 -14.02 14.83 10.89
N ASP A 115 -14.19 15.96 10.20
CA ASP A 115 -13.08 16.81 9.82
C ASP A 115 -12.23 17.04 11.07
N GLU A 116 -10.97 16.65 11.06
CA GLU A 116 -9.99 17.28 11.91
C GLU A 116 -8.66 17.43 11.18
N THR A 117 -8.56 18.57 10.48
CA THR A 117 -7.30 19.16 10.06
C THR A 117 -6.48 19.46 11.31
N THR A 118 -5.39 18.73 11.53
CA THR A 118 -4.39 19.06 12.57
C THR A 118 -3.29 19.93 11.95
N PRO A 119 -3.04 21.16 12.45
CA PRO A 119 -1.96 22.00 11.99
C PRO A 119 -0.65 21.80 12.78
N ALA A 120 0.47 21.94 12.06
CA ALA A 120 1.81 22.39 12.44
C ALA A 120 2.47 21.89 13.74
N ILE A 121 3.60 21.20 13.58
CA ILE A 121 4.74 21.28 14.52
C ILE A 121 6.00 21.49 13.67
N GLU A 122 6.53 22.71 13.68
CA GLU A 122 7.87 23.04 13.19
C GLU A 122 8.73 23.34 14.42
N GLU A 123 9.53 22.35 14.85
CA GLU A 123 10.50 22.52 15.93
C GLU A 123 11.79 23.14 15.38
N THR A 124 12.14 24.32 15.88
CA THR A 124 13.49 24.89 15.77
C THR A 124 14.36 24.44 16.93
N PRO A 125 15.64 24.10 16.68
CA PRO A 125 16.66 24.27 17.71
C PRO A 125 17.79 25.24 17.27
N LYS A 126 17.98 26.23 18.16
CA LYS A 126 19.10 27.12 18.44
C LYS A 126 20.48 26.73 17.89
N GLU A 127 21.16 27.72 17.30
CA GLU A 127 22.63 27.75 17.22
C GLU A 127 23.15 28.99 17.97
N THR A 128 24.02 28.71 18.94
CA THR A 128 24.62 29.64 19.90
C THR A 128 25.94 30.14 19.32
N THR A 129 26.11 31.45 19.10
CA THR A 129 27.44 32.03 18.86
C THR A 129 27.77 33.04 19.96
N HIS A 130 28.84 32.70 20.69
CA HIS A 130 29.44 33.47 21.76
C HIS A 130 30.01 34.80 21.24
N SER A 131 29.66 35.90 21.90
CA SER A 131 30.39 37.17 21.83
C SER A 131 31.52 37.16 22.86
N THR A 132 32.71 37.56 22.44
CA THR A 132 33.81 37.98 23.32
C THR A 132 34.16 39.44 22.94
N PRO A 133 34.26 40.37 23.90
CA PRO A 133 34.64 41.76 23.65
C PRO A 133 36.13 41.98 23.94
N GLU A 134 36.80 42.85 23.19
CA GLU A 134 38.00 43.59 23.63
C GLU A 134 38.25 44.75 22.63
N THR A 135 37.92 46.01 22.96
CA THR A 135 38.65 47.09 23.67
C THR A 135 39.53 47.97 22.75
N ASP A 136 39.37 49.30 22.92
CA ASP A 136 40.33 50.40 22.65
C ASP A 136 40.69 50.71 21.17
N GLU A 137 40.79 51.96 20.70
CA GLU A 137 40.67 53.34 21.19
C GLU A 137 40.75 54.26 19.92
N PRO A 138 40.97 55.60 19.95
CA PRO A 138 40.14 56.55 19.23
C PRO A 138 40.81 57.26 18.04
N ASN A 139 40.01 57.97 17.23
CA ASN A 139 40.35 59.29 16.66
C ASN A 139 39.08 60.01 16.20
#